data_AF-A0A962ZLH8-F1
#
_entry.id   AF-A0A962ZLH8-F1
#
_cell.length_a   1.000
_cell.length_b   1.000
_cell.length_c   1.000
_cell.angle_alpha   90.00
_cell.angle_beta   90.00
_cell.angle_gamma   90.00
#
_symmetry.space_group_name_H-M   'P 1'
#
loop_
_entity.id
_entity.type
_entity.pdbx_description
1 polymer ?
#
loop_
_entity_poly.entity_id
_entity_poly.type
_entity_poly.pdbx_seq_one_letter_code
_entity_poly.pdbx_strand_id
1 'polypeptide(L)' 'ADVGAAELKALWRDPQFRADQEAFYYVRVLENPTCRWSTWDAIRADVAPRSDLPTTLQERAWSSPIWYRTAVSPKTPG' A
#
# COMPACT_ATOMS: atom_id res chain seq x y z
N ALA A 1 19.65 4.25 9.42
CA ALA A 1 18.98 3.35 8.47
C ALA A 1 18.59 2.11 9.24
N ASP A 2 17.45 2.13 9.96
CA ASP A 2 17.00 1.03 10.85
C ASP A 2 15.49 1.10 11.13
N VAL A 3 14.73 1.76 10.25
CA VAL A 3 13.29 2.01 10.45
C VAL A 3 12.40 1.11 9.57
N GLY A 4 12.97 0.11 8.90
CA GLY A 4 12.26 -0.84 8.04
C GLY A 4 12.34 -2.27 8.55
N ALA A 5 11.67 -3.19 7.87
CA ALA A 5 11.74 -4.62 8.15
C ALA A 5 11.94 -5.41 6.84
N ALA A 6 12.72 -6.49 6.91
CA ALA A 6 12.88 -7.42 5.78
C ALA A 6 11.59 -8.20 5.49
N GLU A 7 10.74 -8.39 6.50
CA GLU A 7 9.43 -9.05 6.38
C GLU A 7 8.41 -8.30 7.25
N LEU A 8 7.20 -8.09 6.70
CA LEU A 8 6.03 -7.62 7.45
C LEU A 8 4.95 -8.68 7.38
N LYS A 9 4.47 -9.13 8.54
CA LYS A 9 3.38 -10.11 8.67
C LYS A 9 2.46 -9.75 9.81
N ALA A 10 1.18 -10.01 9.61
CA ALA A 10 0.16 -9.84 10.64
C ALA A 10 -0.95 -10.86 10.41
N LEU A 11 -1.57 -11.32 11.50
CA LEU A 11 -2.85 -12.03 11.44
C LEU A 11 -3.96 -11.00 11.69
N TRP A 12 -4.89 -10.89 10.76
CA TRP A 12 -6.01 -9.97 10.85
C TRP A 12 -7.32 -10.70 10.56
N ARG A 13 -8.38 -10.34 11.28
CA ARG A 13 -9.74 -10.83 11.08
C ARG A 13 -10.64 -9.63 10.84
N ASP A 14 -11.41 -9.69 9.76
CA ASP A 14 -12.40 -8.67 9.41
C ASP A 14 -13.55 -8.70 10.45
N PRO A 15 -13.68 -7.69 11.33
CA PRO A 15 -14.70 -7.68 12.37
C PRO A 15 -16.11 -7.44 11.82
N GLN A 16 -16.22 -7.00 10.57
CA GLN A 16 -17.50 -6.71 9.90
C GLN A 16 -17.80 -7.74 8.81
N PHE A 17 -17.07 -8.86 8.78
CA PHE A 17 -17.23 -9.89 7.77
C PHE A 17 -18.66 -10.43 7.73
N ARG A 18 -19.18 -10.52 6.51
CA ARG A 18 -20.51 -11.04 6.20
C ARG A 18 -20.40 -12.02 5.04
N ALA A 19 -20.74 -13.29 5.30
CA ALA A 19 -20.59 -14.36 4.31
C ALA A 19 -21.54 -14.24 3.10
N ASP A 20 -22.63 -13.48 3.25
CA ASP A 20 -23.58 -13.17 2.19
C ASP A 20 -23.12 -12.02 1.27
N GLN A 21 -21.95 -11.43 1.52
CA GLN A 21 -21.40 -10.31 0.77
C GLN A 21 -20.15 -10.74 -0.01
N GLU A 22 -20.06 -10.31 -1.27
CA GLU A 22 -18.80 -10.38 -2.00
C GLU A 22 -17.80 -9.36 -1.40
N ALA A 23 -16.54 -9.76 -1.30
CA ALA A 23 -15.48 -8.92 -0.76
C ALA A 23 -14.15 -9.20 -1.47
N PHE A 24 -13.18 -8.31 -1.29
CA PHE A 24 -11.81 -8.57 -1.68
C PHE A 24 -10.86 -8.01 -0.63
N TYR A 25 -9.73 -8.69 -0.45
CA TYR A 25 -8.71 -8.33 0.53
C TYR A 25 -7.36 -8.16 -0.17
N TYR A 26 -6.63 -7.13 0.23
CA TYR A 26 -5.26 -6.90 -0.24
C TYR A 26 -4.45 -6.31 0.91
N VAL A 27 -3.13 -6.45 0.85
CA VAL A 27 -2.19 -5.79 1.75
C VAL A 27 -1.63 -4.56 1.04
N ARG A 28 -1.48 -3.46 1.79
CA ARG A 28 -0.72 -2.28 1.35
C ARG A 28 0.41 -1.99 2.32
N VAL A 29 1.56 -1.59 1.80
CA VAL A 29 2.75 -1.25 2.57
C VAL A 29 3.18 0.17 2.20
N LEU A 30 3.65 0.93 3.19
CA LEU A 30 4.27 2.24 3.00
C LEU A 30 5.78 2.10 3.17
N GLU A 31 6.55 2.62 2.21
CA GLU A 31 7.99 2.74 2.37
C GLU A 31 8.33 3.77 3.47
N ASN A 32 9.52 3.72 4.03
CA ASN A 32 10.05 4.87 4.74
C ASN A 32 10.32 6.02 3.76
N PRO A 33 10.14 7.29 4.16
CA PRO A 33 10.44 8.40 3.27
C PRO A 33 11.87 8.35 2.71
N THR A 34 12.00 8.44 1.40
CA THR A 34 13.29 8.44 0.69
C THR A 34 13.48 9.75 -0.08
N CYS A 35 14.74 10.08 -0.39
CA CYS A 35 15.03 11.27 -1.19
C CYS A 35 14.39 11.16 -2.58
N ARG A 36 13.69 12.22 -3.00
CA ARG A 36 13.21 12.34 -4.37
C ARG A 36 14.40 12.45 -5.33
N TRP A 37 14.22 12.03 -6.58
CA TRP A 37 15.24 12.21 -7.63
C TRP A 37 15.77 13.65 -7.73
N SER A 38 14.89 14.65 -7.65
CA SER A 38 15.29 16.07 -7.68
C SER A 38 16.21 16.46 -6.52
N THR A 39 16.06 15.83 -5.37
CA THR A 39 16.94 16.04 -4.21
C THR A 39 18.30 15.40 -4.46
N TRP A 40 18.33 14.19 -5.03
CA TRP A 40 19.58 13.56 -5.44
C TRP A 40 20.32 14.36 -6.52
N ASP A 41 19.60 14.92 -7.49
CA ASP A 41 20.19 15.81 -8.50
C ASP A 41 20.84 17.04 -7.88
N ALA A 42 20.12 17.73 -6.99
CA ALA A 42 20.63 18.91 -6.30
C ALA A 42 21.89 18.60 -5.48
N ILE A 43 21.88 17.50 -4.73
CA ILE A 43 23.04 17.03 -3.96
C ILE A 43 24.23 16.72 -4.88
N ARG A 44 24.00 16.01 -6.00
CA ARG A 44 25.07 15.68 -6.96
C ARG A 44 25.67 16.89 -7.65
N ALA A 45 24.85 17.93 -7.87
CA ALA A 45 25.28 19.18 -8.48
C ALA A 45 25.83 20.20 -7.45
N ASP A 46 25.88 19.86 -6.16
CA ASP A 46 26.28 20.74 -5.06
C ASP A 46 25.49 22.06 -5.01
N VAL A 47 24.17 21.97 -5.26
CA VAL A 47 23.25 23.11 -5.17
C VAL A 47 22.14 22.83 -4.17
N ALA A 48 21.50 23.90 -3.67
CA ALA A 48 20.36 23.77 -2.77
C ALA A 48 19.17 23.11 -3.50
N PRO A 49 18.47 22.13 -2.87
CA PRO A 49 17.20 21.64 -3.38
C PRO A 49 16.20 22.78 -3.53
N ARG A 50 15.37 22.69 -4.56
CA ARG A 50 14.28 23.63 -4.81
C ARG A 50 13.34 23.73 -3.61
N SER A 51 13.13 24.93 -3.09
CA SER A 51 12.29 25.18 -1.92
C SER A 51 10.79 24.99 -2.18
N ASP A 52 10.38 25.02 -3.45
CA ASP A 52 9.00 24.79 -3.87
C ASP A 52 8.64 23.31 -4.06
N LEU A 53 9.60 22.39 -3.89
CA LEU A 53 9.39 20.95 -4.04
C LEU A 53 9.68 20.20 -2.74
N PRO A 54 8.91 19.15 -2.41
CA PRO A 54 9.26 18.23 -1.33
C PRO A 54 10.61 17.56 -1.59
N THR A 55 11.45 17.50 -0.56
CA THR A 55 12.78 16.87 -0.63
C THR A 55 12.72 15.34 -0.58
N THR A 56 11.61 14.79 -0.08
CA THR A 56 11.40 13.35 0.04
C THR A 56 10.10 12.92 -0.62
N LEU A 57 10.01 11.63 -0.93
CA LEU A 57 8.80 10.95 -1.36
C LEU A 57 8.56 9.71 -0.48
N GLN A 58 7.35 9.16 -0.54
CA GLN A 58 7.01 7.92 0.15
C GLN A 58 6.22 7.03 -0.79
N GLU A 59 6.84 5.95 -1.25
CA GLU A 59 6.20 5.00 -2.15
C GLU A 59 5.25 4.05 -1.41
N ARG A 60 4.38 3.42 -2.20
CA ARG A 60 3.38 2.47 -1.71
C ARG A 60 3.38 1.22 -2.57
N ALA A 61 3.37 0.06 -1.94
CA ALA A 61 3.16 -1.22 -2.59
C ALA A 61 1.78 -1.79 -2.24
N TRP A 62 1.16 -2.46 -3.19
CA TRP A 62 -0.15 -3.10 -3.04
C TRP A 62 -0.04 -4.54 -3.52
N SER A 63 -0.58 -5.49 -2.77
CA SER A 63 -0.67 -6.87 -3.24
C SER A 63 -1.79 -7.02 -4.27
N SER A 64 -1.74 -8.10 -5.04
CA SER A 64 -2.91 -8.55 -5.79
C SER A 64 -4.10 -8.78 -4.83
N PRO A 65 -5.33 -8.49 -5.25
CA PRO A 65 -6.51 -8.77 -4.45
C PRO A 65 -6.79 -10.27 -4.38
N ILE A 66 -7.23 -10.72 -3.20
CA ILE A 66 -7.82 -12.03 -2.98
C ILE A 66 -9.33 -11.83 -2.90
N TRP A 67 -10.07 -12.47 -3.81
CA TRP A 67 -11.52 -12.32 -3.90
C TRP A 67 -12.23 -13.35 -3.02
N TYR A 68 -13.18 -12.87 -2.22
CA TYR A 68 -14.17 -13.68 -1.52
C TYR A 68 -15.49 -13.62 -2.30
N ARG A 69 -15.97 -14.79 -2.74
CA ARG A 69 -17.26 -14.93 -3.42
C ARG A 69 -18.23 -15.64 -2.49
N THR A 70 -19.45 -15.15 -2.43
CA THR A 70 -20.52 -15.78 -1.65
C THR A 70 -20.88 -17.14 -2.24
N ALA A 71 -21.15 -18.11 -1.37
CA ALA A 71 -21.69 -19.41 -1.75
C ALA A 71 -23.22 -19.39 -1.93
N VAL A 72 -23.88 -18.26 -1.62
CA VAL A 72 -25.33 -18.09 -1.79
C VAL A 72 -25.60 -17.85 -3.28
N SER A 73 -25.99 -18.90 -3.99
CA SER A 73 -26.56 -18.76 -5.33
C SER A 73 -27.82 -17.89 -5.28
N PRO A 74 -28.02 -16.94 -6.22
CA PRO A 74 -29.32 -16.31 -6.40
C PRO A 74 -30.32 -17.42 -6.71
N LYS A 75 -31.32 -17.61 -5.86
CA LYS A 75 -32.42 -18.52 -6.15
C LYS A 75 -33.19 -17.90 -7.33
N THR A 76 -33.08 -18.49 -8.52
CA THR A 76 -33.89 -18.08 -9.67
C THR A 76 -35.37 -18.14 -9.28
N PRO A 77 -36.13 -17.03 -9.37
CA PRO A 77 -37.58 -17.10 -9.22
C PRO A 77 -38.13 -17.89 -10.42
N GLY A 78 -38.88 -18.96 -10.13
CA GLY A 78 -39.68 -19.68 -11.13
C GLY A 78 -40.97 -18.94 -11.46
#